data_AF-A0A0X3TK56-F1
#
_entry.id   AF-A0A0X3TK56-F1
#
_cell.length_a   1.000
_cell.length_b   1.000
_cell.length_c   1.000
_cell.angle_alpha   90.00
_cell.angle_beta   90.00
_cell.angle_gamma   90.00
#
_symmetry.space_group_name_H-M   'P 1'
#
loop_
_entity.id
_entity.type
_entity.pdbx_description
1 polymer ?
#
loop_
_entity_poly.entity_id
_entity_poly.type
_entity_poly.pdbx_seq_one_letter_code
_entity_poly.pdbx_strand_id
1 'polypeptide(L)'
;MPDTPQEDMELAPRTPTAEEMLERLHAVNLEDFNLQAITDELKGNNAWLFVLTMPITAILLVVFTLLGSFITGYFILSFIVSAGILFVIGKMIDQYEQKFRHQARLEVMRRIKEAETEEGLIPHFKDFLPKKYRHLWQSLKKQNYIYIEQYIAAITLLQQRLDSDKFIRIWRLKHPDTALDDEDMEDNYYASDAEQQHA
;
A
#
# COMPACT_ATOMS: atom_id res chain seq x y z
N MET A 1 44.30 29.45 -18.58
CA MET A 1 43.17 28.88 -17.82
C MET A 1 42.89 27.53 -18.44
N PRO A 2 43.14 26.40 -17.77
CA PRO A 2 42.71 25.11 -18.27
C PRO A 2 41.34 24.77 -17.68
N ASP A 3 40.40 24.43 -18.57
CA ASP A 3 39.09 23.88 -18.26
C ASP A 3 39.27 22.50 -17.60
N THR A 4 38.88 22.37 -16.34
CA THR A 4 38.69 21.07 -15.68
C THR A 4 37.32 20.50 -16.10
N PRO A 5 37.26 19.31 -16.72
CA PRO A 5 35.99 18.62 -16.91
C PRO A 5 35.44 18.24 -15.53
N GLN A 6 34.22 18.67 -15.22
CA GLN A 6 33.44 18.09 -14.13
C GLN A 6 33.11 16.65 -14.54
N GLU A 7 33.87 15.70 -14.00
CA GLU A 7 33.46 14.31 -13.97
C GLU A 7 32.26 14.21 -13.03
N ASP A 8 31.06 14.09 -13.62
CA ASP A 8 29.87 13.61 -12.93
C ASP A 8 30.18 12.19 -12.40
N MET A 9 30.70 12.12 -11.18
CA MET A 9 30.83 10.86 -10.45
C MET A 9 29.43 10.31 -10.18
N GLU A 10 28.94 9.44 -11.07
CA GLU A 10 27.90 8.48 -10.73
C GLU A 10 28.42 7.64 -9.55
N LEU A 11 28.05 8.05 -8.33
CA LEU A 11 28.25 7.27 -7.11
C LEU A 11 27.63 5.89 -7.34
N ALA A 12 28.46 4.85 -7.34
CA ALA A 12 28.01 3.47 -7.37
C ALA A 12 26.93 3.24 -6.28
N PRO A 13 25.92 2.39 -6.52
CA PRO A 13 24.84 2.15 -5.56
C PRO A 13 25.43 1.72 -4.21
N ARG A 14 25.36 2.60 -3.23
CA ARG A 14 25.83 2.35 -1.87
C ARG A 14 24.82 1.43 -1.20
N THR A 15 25.29 0.30 -0.68
CA THR A 15 24.43 -0.58 0.12
C THR A 15 23.96 0.22 1.35
N PRO A 16 22.64 0.30 1.60
CA PRO A 16 22.12 1.12 2.69
C PRO A 16 22.57 0.60 4.06
N THR A 17 22.74 1.51 5.01
CA THR A 17 23.11 1.14 6.39
C THR A 17 21.92 0.48 7.11
N ALA A 18 22.18 -0.20 8.22
CA ALA A 18 21.12 -0.85 9.00
C ALA A 18 20.12 0.19 9.54
N GLU A 19 20.65 1.33 9.95
CA GLU A 19 19.94 2.47 10.51
C GLU A 19 19.06 3.13 9.45
N GLU A 20 19.58 3.36 8.24
CA GLU A 20 18.78 3.84 7.09
C GLU A 20 17.64 2.88 6.74
N MET A 21 17.88 1.56 6.80
CA MET A 21 16.84 0.56 6.53
C MET A 21 15.74 0.57 7.59
N LEU A 22 16.07 0.78 8.86
CA LEU A 22 15.10 0.94 9.94
C LEU A 22 14.30 2.23 9.79
N GLU A 23 14.97 3.35 9.47
CA GLU A 23 14.30 4.62 9.22
C GLU A 23 13.30 4.49 8.06
N ARG A 24 13.72 3.88 6.95
CA ARG A 24 12.84 3.58 5.81
C ARG A 24 11.65 2.74 6.22
N LEU A 25 11.84 1.72 7.05
CA LEU A 25 10.74 0.88 7.53
C LEU A 25 9.71 1.69 8.35
N HIS A 26 10.18 2.59 9.22
CA HIS A 26 9.30 3.44 10.04
C HIS A 26 8.67 4.59 9.25
N ALA A 27 9.31 5.07 8.18
CA ALA A 27 8.78 6.08 7.29
C ALA A 27 7.62 5.59 6.41
N VAL A 28 7.45 4.27 6.27
CA VAL A 28 6.33 3.69 5.51
C VAL A 28 5.01 3.96 6.22
N ASN A 29 4.20 4.85 5.66
CA ASN A 29 2.84 5.08 6.10
C ASN A 29 1.89 3.99 5.59
N LEU A 30 1.27 3.26 6.52
CA LEU A 30 0.35 2.17 6.19
C LEU A 30 -0.98 2.66 5.61
N GLU A 31 -1.38 3.89 5.90
CA GLU A 31 -2.62 4.48 5.40
C GLU A 31 -2.59 4.66 3.88
N ASP A 32 -1.41 4.87 3.31
CA ASP A 32 -1.19 5.03 1.87
C ASP A 32 -1.50 3.77 1.06
N PHE A 33 -1.70 2.63 1.74
CA PHE A 33 -2.08 1.36 1.13
C PHE A 33 -3.52 0.95 1.43
N ASN A 34 -4.31 1.82 2.07
CA ASN A 34 -5.71 1.52 2.39
C ASN A 34 -6.55 1.48 1.11
N LEU A 35 -6.86 0.27 0.67
CA LEU A 35 -7.57 0.02 -0.59
C LEU A 35 -8.97 0.64 -0.61
N GLN A 36 -9.65 0.74 0.54
CA GLN A 36 -10.96 1.36 0.62
C GLN A 36 -10.86 2.88 0.48
N ALA A 37 -9.94 3.51 1.20
CA ALA A 37 -9.70 4.95 1.10
C ALA A 37 -9.32 5.35 -0.33
N ILE A 38 -8.43 4.59 -0.98
CA ILE A 38 -8.02 4.85 -2.37
C ILE A 38 -9.17 4.58 -3.34
N THR A 39 -10.00 3.56 -3.09
CA THR A 39 -11.19 3.33 -3.92
C THR A 39 -12.15 4.51 -3.83
N ASP A 40 -12.35 5.08 -2.64
CA ASP A 40 -13.24 6.22 -2.44
C ASP A 40 -12.64 7.51 -3.01
N GLU A 41 -11.32 7.70 -2.91
CA GLU A 41 -10.58 8.78 -3.57
C GLU A 41 -10.73 8.70 -5.10
N LEU A 42 -10.56 7.51 -5.68
CA LEU A 42 -10.70 7.28 -7.13
C LEU A 42 -12.14 7.43 -7.62
N LYS A 43 -13.13 7.06 -6.79
CA LYS A 43 -14.55 7.38 -7.06
C LYS A 43 -14.78 8.89 -7.04
N GLY A 44 -14.03 9.63 -6.22
CA GLY A 44 -14.06 11.08 -6.14
C GLY A 44 -15.48 11.63 -5.96
N ASN A 45 -15.83 12.65 -6.74
CA ASN A 45 -17.16 13.26 -6.70
C ASN A 45 -18.32 12.30 -7.10
N ASN A 46 -18.00 11.17 -7.74
CA ASN A 46 -18.99 10.18 -8.16
C ASN A 46 -19.34 9.16 -7.06
N ALA A 47 -18.67 9.20 -5.90
CA ALA A 47 -18.99 8.32 -4.77
C ALA A 47 -20.47 8.43 -4.34
N TRP A 48 -21.06 9.62 -4.47
CA TRP A 48 -22.47 9.88 -4.16
C TRP A 48 -23.44 9.04 -5.01
N LEU A 49 -23.06 8.68 -6.26
CA LEU A 49 -23.90 7.90 -7.16
C LEU A 49 -24.11 6.49 -6.61
N PHE A 50 -23.06 5.89 -6.05
CA PHE A 50 -23.13 4.54 -5.47
C PHE A 50 -23.97 4.52 -4.19
N VAL A 51 -23.82 5.52 -3.33
CA VAL A 51 -24.61 5.64 -2.09
C VAL A 51 -26.10 5.81 -2.40
N LEU A 52 -26.43 6.58 -3.44
CA LEU A 52 -27.82 6.82 -3.85
C LEU A 52 -28.43 5.73 -4.71
N THR A 53 -27.63 4.76 -5.18
CA THR A 53 -28.15 3.71 -6.06
C THR A 53 -29.26 2.90 -5.36
N MET A 54 -29.09 2.57 -4.08
CA MET A 54 -30.08 1.78 -3.33
C MET A 54 -31.44 2.51 -3.14
N PRO A 55 -31.51 3.77 -2.65
CA PRO A 55 -32.79 4.46 -2.54
C PRO A 55 -33.42 4.79 -3.92
N ILE A 56 -32.60 5.16 -4.92
CA ILE A 56 -33.12 5.48 -6.26
C ILE A 56 -33.70 4.24 -6.94
N THR A 57 -33.05 3.08 -6.83
CA THR A 57 -33.57 1.83 -7.41
C THR A 57 -34.88 1.40 -6.75
N ALA A 58 -35.04 1.60 -5.43
CA ALA A 58 -36.31 1.35 -4.75
C ALA A 58 -37.43 2.25 -5.26
N ILE A 59 -37.17 3.56 -5.43
CA ILE A 59 -38.15 4.51 -5.97
C ILE A 59 -38.50 4.14 -7.42
N LEU A 60 -37.49 3.86 -8.25
CA LEU A 60 -37.71 3.43 -9.64
C LEU A 60 -38.52 2.15 -9.72
N LEU A 61 -38.33 1.19 -8.81
CA LEU A 61 -39.10 -0.04 -8.78
C LEU A 61 -40.59 0.27 -8.59
N VAL A 62 -40.91 1.13 -7.63
CA VAL A 62 -42.30 1.54 -7.36
C VAL A 62 -42.89 2.28 -8.55
N VAL A 63 -42.15 3.25 -9.12
CA VAL A 63 -42.60 4.05 -10.26
C VAL A 63 -42.85 3.17 -11.49
N PHE A 64 -41.90 2.30 -11.85
CA PHE A 64 -42.07 1.40 -13.00
C PHE A 64 -43.16 0.37 -12.77
N THR A 65 -43.32 -0.15 -11.56
CA THR A 65 -44.40 -1.08 -11.23
C THR A 65 -45.76 -0.41 -11.38
N LEU A 66 -45.93 0.81 -10.85
CA LEU A 66 -47.18 1.57 -10.98
C LEU A 66 -47.49 1.92 -12.43
N LEU A 67 -46.49 2.40 -13.18
CA LEU A 67 -46.65 2.77 -14.58
C LEU A 67 -46.97 1.55 -15.45
N GLY A 68 -46.26 0.43 -15.24
CA GLY A 68 -46.54 -0.83 -15.93
C GLY A 68 -47.93 -1.37 -15.59
N SER A 69 -48.34 -1.28 -14.32
CA SER A 69 -49.67 -1.71 -13.89
C SER A 69 -50.78 -0.87 -14.52
N PHE A 70 -50.54 0.43 -14.71
CA PHE A 70 -51.48 1.33 -15.39
C PHE A 70 -51.65 0.98 -16.88
N ILE A 71 -50.56 0.62 -17.56
CA ILE A 71 -50.57 0.29 -19.00
C ILE A 71 -51.11 -1.12 -19.26
N THR A 72 -50.69 -2.11 -18.47
CA THR A 72 -50.98 -3.53 -18.72
C THR A 72 -52.18 -4.06 -17.95
N GLY A 73 -52.62 -3.38 -16.90
CA GLY A 73 -53.65 -3.86 -15.96
C GLY A 73 -53.17 -4.96 -15.00
N TYR A 74 -51.94 -5.47 -15.14
CA TYR A 74 -51.39 -6.56 -14.33
C TYR A 74 -50.28 -6.06 -13.40
N PHE A 75 -50.61 -5.86 -12.13
CA PHE A 75 -49.66 -5.39 -11.11
C PHE A 75 -48.47 -6.33 -10.93
N ILE A 76 -48.73 -7.62 -10.73
CA ILE A 76 -47.68 -8.62 -10.44
C ILE A 76 -46.72 -8.78 -11.62
N LEU A 77 -47.25 -8.81 -12.84
CA LEU A 77 -46.43 -8.93 -14.04
C LEU A 77 -45.52 -7.70 -14.22
N SER A 78 -46.08 -6.51 -14.00
CA SER A 78 -45.33 -5.24 -14.09
C SER A 78 -44.23 -5.14 -13.03
N PHE A 79 -44.48 -5.64 -11.83
CA PHE A 79 -43.48 -5.72 -10.77
C PHE A 79 -42.32 -6.62 -11.17
N ILE A 80 -42.60 -7.84 -11.66
CA ILE A 80 -41.56 -8.80 -12.06
C ILE A 80 -40.69 -8.23 -13.19
N VAL A 81 -41.32 -7.61 -14.19
CA VAL A 81 -40.60 -6.98 -15.31
C VAL A 81 -39.72 -5.82 -14.82
N SER A 82 -40.26 -4.96 -13.95
CA SER A 82 -39.52 -3.83 -13.38
C SER A 82 -38.33 -4.28 -12.53
N ALA A 83 -38.53 -5.29 -11.69
CA ALA A 83 -37.48 -5.89 -10.88
C ALA A 83 -36.37 -6.51 -11.76
N GLY A 84 -36.74 -7.17 -12.86
CA GLY A 84 -35.79 -7.71 -13.83
C GLY A 84 -34.95 -6.61 -14.50
N ILE A 85 -35.57 -5.51 -14.92
CA ILE A 85 -34.87 -4.36 -15.52
C ILE A 85 -33.90 -3.74 -14.52
N LEU A 86 -34.35 -3.50 -13.28
CA LEU A 86 -33.52 -2.91 -12.24
C LEU A 86 -32.38 -3.84 -11.81
N PHE A 87 -32.59 -5.15 -11.81
CA PHE A 87 -31.52 -6.12 -11.57
C PHE A 87 -30.40 -5.99 -12.62
N VAL A 88 -30.76 -5.83 -13.90
CA VAL A 88 -29.77 -5.64 -14.97
C VAL A 88 -29.01 -4.32 -14.78
N ILE A 89 -29.70 -3.23 -14.44
CA ILE A 89 -29.06 -1.92 -14.15
C ILE A 89 -28.12 -2.03 -12.95
N GLY A 90 -28.55 -2.67 -11.86
CA GLY A 90 -27.73 -2.91 -10.67
C GLY A 90 -26.45 -3.67 -11.02
N LYS A 91 -26.57 -4.73 -11.83
CA LYS A 91 -25.41 -5.49 -12.34
C LYS A 91 -24.42 -4.62 -13.10
N MET A 92 -24.88 -3.65 -13.91
CA MET A 92 -23.99 -2.73 -14.64
C MET A 92 -23.27 -1.77 -13.69
N ILE A 93 -23.97 -1.27 -12.66
CA ILE A 93 -23.39 -0.37 -11.66
C ILE A 93 -22.33 -1.10 -10.82
N ASP A 94 -22.62 -2.35 -10.41
CA ASP A 94 -21.65 -3.19 -9.69
C ASP A 94 -20.37 -3.43 -10.52
N GLN A 95 -20.52 -3.70 -11.81
CA GLN A 95 -19.38 -3.84 -12.72
C GLN A 95 -18.56 -2.55 -12.83
N TYR A 96 -19.23 -1.40 -12.80
CA TYR A 96 -18.56 -0.11 -12.80
C TYR A 96 -17.78 0.12 -11.50
N GLU A 97 -18.34 -0.25 -10.34
CA GLU A 97 -17.62 -0.21 -9.06
C GLU A 97 -16.38 -1.11 -9.05
N GLN A 98 -16.49 -2.31 -9.62
CA GLN A 98 -15.36 -3.25 -9.70
C GLN A 98 -14.16 -2.66 -10.44
N LYS A 99 -14.39 -1.80 -11.45
CA LYS A 99 -13.29 -1.11 -12.15
C LYS A 99 -12.51 -0.20 -11.23
N PHE A 100 -13.17 0.56 -10.37
CA PHE A 100 -12.49 1.42 -9.39
C PHE A 100 -11.71 0.62 -8.36
N ARG A 101 -12.27 -0.50 -7.86
CA ARG A 101 -11.54 -1.39 -6.96
C ARG A 101 -10.31 -2.00 -7.62
N HIS A 102 -10.42 -2.35 -8.90
CA HIS A 102 -9.28 -2.85 -9.66
C HIS A 102 -8.20 -1.78 -9.85
N GLN A 103 -8.60 -0.55 -10.19
CA GLN A 103 -7.68 0.60 -10.29
C GLN A 103 -7.03 0.92 -8.95
N ALA A 104 -7.79 0.93 -7.85
CA ALA A 104 -7.27 1.11 -6.51
C ALA A 104 -6.22 0.05 -6.18
N ARG A 105 -6.46 -1.20 -6.57
CA ARG A 105 -5.49 -2.27 -6.38
C ARG A 105 -4.19 -2.01 -7.14
N LEU A 106 -4.26 -1.60 -8.41
CA LEU A 106 -3.08 -1.26 -9.21
C LEU A 106 -2.33 -0.06 -8.62
N GLU A 107 -3.07 0.93 -8.14
CA GLU A 107 -2.51 2.11 -7.50
C GLU A 107 -1.78 1.77 -6.19
N VAL A 108 -2.37 0.91 -5.35
CA VAL A 108 -1.67 0.40 -4.16
C VAL A 108 -0.43 -0.38 -4.54
N MET A 109 -0.47 -1.21 -5.59
CA MET A 109 0.73 -1.91 -6.07
C MET A 109 1.83 -0.94 -6.52
N ARG A 110 1.47 0.17 -7.17
CA ARG A 110 2.39 1.23 -7.56
C ARG A 110 3.01 1.90 -6.33
N ARG A 111 2.19 2.25 -5.34
CA ARG A 111 2.68 2.85 -4.07
C ARG A 111 3.60 1.90 -3.30
N ILE A 112 3.29 0.60 -3.28
CA ILE A 112 4.18 -0.42 -2.67
C ILE A 112 5.50 -0.49 -3.43
N LYS A 113 5.48 -0.44 -4.76
CA LYS A 113 6.71 -0.40 -5.58
C LYS A 113 7.57 0.81 -5.22
N GLU A 114 6.96 1.96 -5.01
CA GLU A 114 7.65 3.20 -4.63
C GLU A 114 8.24 3.11 -3.21
N ALA A 115 7.51 2.52 -2.26
CA ALA A 115 8.00 2.30 -0.90
C ALA A 115 9.14 1.28 -0.81
N GLU A 116 9.08 0.20 -1.60
CA GLU A 116 10.13 -0.83 -1.65
C GLU A 116 11.43 -0.33 -2.33
N THR A 117 11.33 0.66 -3.23
CA THR A 117 12.40 1.11 -4.15
C THR A 117 13.02 -0.04 -4.96
N GLU A 118 14.09 0.23 -5.74
CA GLU A 118 14.72 -0.78 -6.60
C GLU A 118 15.45 -1.89 -5.81
N GLU A 119 15.92 -1.56 -4.61
CA GLU A 119 16.71 -2.46 -3.76
C GLU A 119 15.84 -3.38 -2.88
N GLY A 120 14.55 -3.06 -2.74
CA GLY A 120 13.59 -3.75 -1.88
C GLY A 120 13.75 -3.41 -0.40
N LEU A 121 12.65 -3.37 0.35
CA LEU A 121 12.61 -3.12 1.80
C LEU A 121 12.36 -4.44 2.55
N ILE A 122 11.19 -5.05 2.35
CA ILE A 122 10.79 -6.31 3.00
C ILE A 122 11.77 -7.48 2.77
N PRO A 123 12.39 -7.67 1.58
CA PRO A 123 13.35 -8.75 1.36
C PRO A 123 14.55 -8.74 2.32
N HIS A 124 14.93 -7.57 2.82
CA HIS A 124 16.03 -7.38 3.78
C HIS A 124 15.62 -7.75 5.21
N PHE A 125 14.36 -7.57 5.56
CA PHE A 125 13.77 -7.96 6.85
C PHE A 125 13.25 -9.41 6.88
N LYS A 126 13.48 -10.21 5.82
CA LYS A 126 12.88 -11.56 5.67
C LYS A 126 13.12 -12.49 6.87
N ASP A 127 14.24 -12.36 7.58
CA ASP A 127 14.61 -13.25 8.68
C ASP A 127 13.84 -12.92 9.97
N PHE A 128 13.23 -11.73 10.02
CA PHE A 128 12.38 -11.26 11.12
C PHE A 128 10.89 -11.50 10.82
N LEU A 129 10.56 -11.98 9.62
CA LEU A 129 9.20 -12.31 9.22
C LEU A 129 8.91 -13.81 9.40
N PRO A 130 7.71 -14.18 9.92
CA PRO A 130 7.28 -15.57 9.95
C PRO A 130 7.25 -16.24 8.56
N LYS A 131 7.46 -17.56 8.51
CA LYS A 131 7.52 -18.34 7.27
C LYS A 131 6.28 -18.20 6.37
N LYS A 132 5.12 -17.83 6.92
CA LYS A 132 3.88 -17.58 6.15
C LYS A 132 4.04 -16.45 5.11
N TYR A 133 4.95 -15.50 5.34
CA TYR A 133 5.25 -14.40 4.41
C TYR A 133 6.26 -14.79 3.32
N ARG A 134 6.58 -16.08 3.16
CA ARG A 134 7.57 -16.54 2.18
C ARG A 134 7.23 -16.12 0.76
N HIS A 135 5.96 -16.26 0.38
CA HIS A 135 5.50 -15.93 -0.97
C HIS A 135 5.52 -14.42 -1.22
N LEU A 136 5.25 -13.60 -0.19
CA LEU A 136 5.33 -12.15 -0.26
C LEU A 136 6.74 -11.69 -0.67
N TRP A 137 7.77 -11.99 0.14
CA TRP A 137 9.11 -11.48 -0.16
C TRP A 137 9.73 -12.10 -1.42
N GLN A 138 9.35 -13.33 -1.78
CA GLN A 138 9.76 -13.93 -3.06
C GLN A 138 9.14 -13.21 -4.25
N SER A 139 7.90 -12.74 -4.11
CA SER A 139 7.20 -11.95 -5.13
C SER A 139 7.79 -10.55 -5.25
N LEU A 140 8.10 -9.90 -4.13
CA LEU A 140 8.72 -8.57 -4.10
C LEU A 140 10.08 -8.56 -4.78
N LYS A 141 10.91 -9.59 -4.56
CA LYS A 141 12.19 -9.77 -5.30
C LYS A 141 12.03 -9.83 -6.82
N LYS A 142 10.86 -10.23 -7.31
CA LYS A 142 10.52 -10.30 -8.74
C LYS A 142 9.74 -9.07 -9.21
N GLN A 143 9.71 -8.00 -8.40
CA GLN A 143 8.94 -6.78 -8.63
C GLN A 143 7.44 -7.05 -8.85
N ASN A 144 6.90 -8.05 -8.14
CA ASN A 144 5.50 -8.42 -8.19
C ASN A 144 4.83 -8.11 -6.84
N TYR A 145 3.90 -7.15 -6.86
CA TYR A 145 3.30 -6.53 -5.68
C TYR A 145 1.86 -7.01 -5.38
N ILE A 146 1.47 -8.20 -5.87
CA ILE A 146 0.09 -8.70 -5.78
C ILE A 146 -0.42 -8.89 -4.33
N TYR A 147 0.49 -9.17 -3.37
CA TYR A 147 0.18 -9.55 -1.99
C TYR A 147 0.03 -8.36 -1.03
N ILE A 148 -0.85 -7.41 -1.37
CA ILE A 148 -1.06 -6.15 -0.63
C ILE A 148 -1.36 -6.36 0.85
N GLU A 149 -2.34 -7.19 1.21
CA GLU A 149 -2.72 -7.40 2.62
C GLU A 149 -1.58 -8.01 3.44
N GLN A 150 -0.84 -8.93 2.83
CA GLN A 150 0.32 -9.56 3.48
C GLN A 150 1.46 -8.56 3.63
N TYR A 151 1.64 -7.67 2.66
CA TYR A 151 2.61 -6.57 2.72
C TYR A 151 2.32 -5.64 3.89
N ILE A 152 1.10 -5.13 3.98
CA ILE A 152 0.67 -4.26 5.09
C ILE A 152 0.90 -4.96 6.43
N ALA A 153 0.42 -6.21 6.56
CA ALA A 153 0.60 -6.97 7.80
C ALA A 153 2.08 -7.25 8.15
N ALA A 154 2.94 -7.44 7.15
CA ALA A 154 4.37 -7.63 7.34
C ALA A 154 5.04 -6.33 7.84
N ILE A 155 4.77 -5.20 7.20
CA ILE A 155 5.29 -3.89 7.63
C ILE A 155 4.79 -3.57 9.05
N THR A 156 3.50 -3.73 9.34
CA THR A 156 2.95 -3.53 10.69
C THR A 156 3.65 -4.40 11.72
N LEU A 157 3.87 -5.68 11.41
CA LEU A 157 4.56 -6.60 12.31
C LEU A 157 5.99 -6.15 12.57
N LEU A 158 6.71 -5.72 11.54
CA LEU A 158 8.07 -5.21 11.68
C LEU A 158 8.09 -3.92 12.49
N GLN A 159 7.26 -2.93 12.18
CA GLN A 159 7.18 -1.66 12.92
C GLN A 159 6.84 -1.85 14.41
N GLN A 160 6.06 -2.88 14.77
CA GLN A 160 5.62 -3.11 16.16
C GLN A 160 6.49 -4.09 16.95
N ARG A 161 7.13 -5.05 16.29
CA ARG A 161 7.77 -6.22 16.94
C ARG A 161 9.22 -6.44 16.54
N LEU A 162 9.79 -5.61 15.67
CA LEU A 162 11.19 -5.72 15.30
C LEU A 162 12.07 -5.32 16.48
N ASP A 163 13.04 -6.18 16.80
CA ASP A 163 14.14 -5.87 17.70
C ASP A 163 15.24 -5.19 16.87
N SER A 164 15.30 -3.86 16.95
CA SER A 164 16.21 -3.03 16.16
C SER A 164 17.68 -3.37 16.40
N ASP A 165 18.07 -3.62 17.64
CA ASP A 165 19.46 -3.96 18.00
C ASP A 165 19.88 -5.31 17.43
N LYS A 166 18.95 -6.27 17.43
CA LYS A 166 19.17 -7.58 16.80
C LYS A 166 19.23 -7.45 15.28
N PHE A 167 18.42 -6.58 14.67
CA PHE A 167 18.50 -6.30 13.23
C PHE A 167 19.85 -5.70 12.84
N ILE A 168 20.29 -4.63 13.52
CA ILE A 168 21.57 -3.96 13.26
C ILE A 168 22.75 -4.93 13.36
N ARG A 169 22.79 -5.75 14.42
CA ARG A 169 23.84 -6.77 14.58
C ARG A 169 23.87 -7.78 13.44
N ILE A 170 22.71 -8.31 13.05
CA ILE A 170 22.62 -9.28 11.95
C ILE A 170 22.96 -8.62 10.60
N TRP A 171 22.60 -7.35 10.41
CA TRP A 171 22.92 -6.59 9.22
C TRP A 171 24.42 -6.37 9.06
N ARG A 172 25.11 -5.87 10.09
CA ARG A 172 26.56 -5.63 10.10
C ARG A 172 27.36 -6.93 9.88
N LEU A 173 26.87 -8.06 10.38
CA LEU A 173 27.48 -9.38 10.10
C LEU A 173 27.34 -9.83 8.64
N LYS A 174 26.31 -9.38 7.93
CA LYS A 174 26.07 -9.73 6.52
C LYS A 174 26.66 -8.73 5.54
N HIS A 175 26.78 -7.47 5.95
CA HIS A 175 27.27 -6.34 5.16
C HIS A 175 28.37 -5.60 5.94
N PRO A 176 29.54 -6.25 6.14
CA PRO A 176 30.63 -5.69 6.96
C PRO A 176 31.21 -4.39 6.38
N ASP A 177 31.04 -4.17 5.08
CA ASP A 177 31.39 -2.97 4.32
C ASP A 177 30.48 -1.75 4.59
N THR A 178 29.36 -1.94 5.30
CA THR A 178 28.44 -0.86 5.70
C THR A 178 28.50 -0.51 7.18
N ALA A 179 29.32 -1.23 7.96
CA ALA A 179 29.58 -0.87 9.35
C ALA A 179 30.44 0.40 9.36
N LEU A 180 30.03 1.42 10.11
CA LEU A 180 30.92 2.51 10.49
C LEU A 180 32.15 1.88 11.16
N ASP A 181 33.35 2.35 10.80
CA ASP A 181 34.59 1.88 11.42
C ASP A 181 34.48 2.07 12.94
N ASP A 182 35.06 1.15 13.72
CA ASP A 182 34.94 1.15 15.19
C ASP A 182 35.35 2.50 15.83
N GLU A 183 36.13 3.34 15.14
CA GLU A 183 36.52 4.70 15.54
C GLU A 183 35.32 5.67 15.62
N ASP A 184 34.30 5.54 14.76
CA ASP A 184 33.10 6.40 14.76
C ASP A 184 32.11 6.03 15.89
N MET A 185 32.21 4.82 16.46
CA MET A 185 31.37 4.36 17.57
C MET A 185 31.87 4.88 18.93
N GLU A 186 33.18 5.05 19.12
CA GLU A 186 33.72 5.65 20.34
C GLU A 186 33.34 7.14 20.43
N ASP A 187 33.51 7.90 19.35
CA ASP A 187 33.21 9.35 19.35
C ASP A 187 31.73 9.67 19.63
N ASN A 188 30.79 8.85 19.14
CA ASN A 188 29.36 9.06 19.37
C ASN A 188 28.93 8.67 20.80
N TYR A 189 29.58 7.67 21.40
CA TYR A 189 29.34 7.28 22.79
C TYR A 189 29.81 8.38 23.76
N TYR A 190 31.02 8.93 23.53
CA TYR A 190 31.57 10.03 24.34
C TYR A 190 30.84 11.36 24.14
N ALA A 191 30.32 11.64 22.93
CA ALA A 191 29.50 12.84 22.69
C ALA A 191 28.17 12.80 23.44
N SER A 192 27.50 11.64 23.48
CA SER A 192 26.21 11.47 24.16
C SER A 192 26.30 11.54 25.70
N ASP A 193 27.42 11.09 26.28
CA ASP A 193 27.69 11.19 27.73
C ASP A 193 28.12 12.61 28.14
N ALA A 194 28.78 13.36 27.25
CA ALA A 194 29.20 14.74 27.50
C ALA A 194 28.01 15.71 27.50
N GLU A 195 27.00 15.50 26.65
CA GLU A 195 25.78 16.33 26.64
C GLU A 195 24.87 16.05 27.85
N GLN A 196 24.88 14.83 28.41
CA GLN A 196 24.09 14.51 29.60
C GLN A 196 24.71 15.01 30.92
N GLN A 197 26.00 15.35 30.95
CA GLN A 197 26.66 15.92 32.14
C GLN A 197 26.59 17.45 32.23
N HIS A 198 26.08 18.13 31.19
CA HIS A 198 25.95 19.58 31.13
C HIS A 198 24.50 20.11 31.11
N ALA A 199 23.51 19.24 31.37
CA ALA A 199 22.09 19.61 31.55
C ALA A 199 21.67 19.59 33.04
#